data_AF-D3FEB7-F1
#
_entry.id   AF-D3FEB7-F1
#
_cell.length_a   1.000
_cell.length_b   1.000
_cell.length_c   1.000
_cell.angle_alpha   90.00
_cell.angle_beta   90.00
_cell.angle_gamma   90.00
#
_symmetry.space_group_name_H-M   'P 1'
#
loop_
_entity.id
_entity.type
_entity.pdbx_description
1 polymer ?
#
loop_
_entity_poly.entity_id
_entity_poly.type
_entity_poly.pdbx_seq_one_letter_code
_entity_poly.pdbx_strand_id
1 'polypeptide(L)'
;MLRKTGHTPPESPANTRSRRSGSNPDKGDQRQDTSRPTRVTTKHLLTLASRLTDRDRQIVIDCYEHTTLTTDQLTRLHFRHPNTARERLDVLYRLRMLDRFRPEVRLGEGSAPYHWILDEAGAHVVADELGLDREQLRWRHATAARVAVSSKLDHHVATNEFFVRLAVELRAAGGSLHEWYGEKTTSRLLGGIVTPDGYGVLHLPDRAPLHLLLEVDRGTEPLRRIREKIDRYSKALPRSELASVAPLVVFVAPTDRRAHSIRTTAADKNAVWVKIAVWTQSGLRRLMPLLVGPADADPIPGSQRP
;
A
#
# COMPACT_ATOMS: atom_id res chain seq x y z
N MET A 1 -35.66 77.00 20.34
CA MET A 1 -35.68 76.61 21.77
C MET A 1 -35.74 75.10 21.87
N LEU A 2 -34.98 74.56 22.83
CA LEU A 2 -34.63 73.17 23.09
C LEU A 2 -35.77 72.14 22.87
N ARG A 3 -35.42 70.93 22.40
CA ARG A 3 -35.42 69.71 23.25
C ARG A 3 -34.89 68.45 22.54
N LYS A 4 -33.97 67.82 23.28
CA LYS A 4 -33.75 66.38 23.50
C LYS A 4 -33.31 65.49 22.32
N THR A 5 -32.01 65.25 22.36
CA THR A 5 -31.30 64.07 21.88
C THR A 5 -31.84 62.78 22.50
N GLY A 6 -32.14 61.80 21.66
CA GLY A 6 -32.47 60.42 21.99
C GLY A 6 -31.64 59.48 21.11
N HIS A 7 -31.07 58.48 21.75
CA HIS A 7 -30.02 57.59 21.26
C HIS A 7 -30.63 56.39 20.53
N THR A 8 -30.26 56.15 19.27
CA THR A 8 -30.50 54.89 18.56
C THR A 8 -29.26 54.58 17.71
N PRO A 9 -28.65 53.38 17.82
CA PRO A 9 -27.40 53.06 17.13
C PRO A 9 -27.62 52.79 15.63
N PRO A 10 -26.69 53.17 14.74
CA PRO A 10 -26.87 53.02 13.31
C PRO A 10 -26.58 51.61 12.81
N GLU A 11 -27.44 51.21 11.87
CA GLU A 11 -27.40 50.01 11.05
C GLU A 11 -26.04 49.86 10.33
N SER A 12 -25.54 48.63 10.31
CA SER A 12 -24.34 48.24 9.55
C SER A 12 -24.62 48.21 8.04
N PRO A 13 -23.67 48.65 7.20
CA PRO A 13 -23.89 48.78 5.77
C PRO A 13 -23.87 47.44 5.03
N ALA A 14 -24.72 47.38 4.00
CA ALA A 14 -24.85 46.33 3.02
C ALA A 14 -23.51 45.91 2.41
N ASN A 15 -23.17 44.63 2.56
CA ASN A 15 -22.02 44.02 1.91
C ASN A 15 -22.46 43.39 0.57
N THR A 16 -22.17 44.12 -0.50
CA THR A 16 -22.33 43.72 -1.90
C THR A 16 -21.37 42.58 -2.23
N ARG A 17 -21.75 41.32 -1.97
CA ARG A 17 -21.00 40.15 -2.43
C ARG A 17 -21.43 39.75 -3.84
N SER A 18 -20.60 40.18 -4.77
CA SER A 18 -20.39 39.64 -6.12
C SER A 18 -20.67 38.13 -6.18
N ARG A 19 -21.68 37.76 -6.99
CA ARG A 19 -21.94 36.38 -7.42
C ARG A 19 -20.78 35.91 -8.29
N ARG A 20 -19.76 35.30 -7.67
CA ARG A 20 -18.84 34.42 -8.38
C ARG A 20 -19.55 33.08 -8.58
N SER A 21 -19.91 32.80 -9.84
CA SER A 21 -20.28 31.47 -10.30
C SER A 21 -19.11 30.51 -10.06
N GLY A 22 -19.11 29.81 -8.94
CA GLY A 22 -18.26 28.64 -8.74
C GLY A 22 -18.81 27.51 -9.59
N SER A 23 -18.21 27.28 -10.75
CA SER A 23 -18.35 26.05 -11.51
C SER A 23 -17.91 24.89 -10.64
N ASN A 24 -18.88 24.05 -10.25
CA ASN A 24 -18.65 22.83 -9.47
C ASN A 24 -18.04 21.75 -10.39
N PRO A 25 -16.75 21.35 -10.27
CA PRO A 25 -16.16 20.37 -11.15
C PRO A 25 -16.02 19.03 -10.41
N ASP A 26 -17.14 18.34 -10.16
CA ASP A 26 -17.12 16.93 -9.74
C ASP A 26 -18.33 16.12 -10.22
N LYS A 27 -18.94 16.53 -11.34
CA LYS A 27 -20.08 15.81 -11.95
C LYS A 27 -19.66 14.72 -12.95
N GLY A 28 -18.37 14.41 -13.06
CA GLY A 28 -17.82 13.56 -14.13
C GLY A 28 -17.88 12.05 -13.88
N ASP A 29 -17.66 11.58 -12.66
CA ASP A 29 -17.44 10.14 -12.37
C ASP A 29 -18.52 9.51 -11.46
N GLN A 30 -19.52 10.29 -11.03
CA GLN A 30 -20.74 9.79 -10.35
C GLN A 30 -21.90 9.56 -11.33
N ARG A 31 -21.62 9.08 -12.56
CA ARG A 31 -22.70 8.37 -13.27
C ARG A 31 -22.97 7.15 -12.43
N GLN A 32 -24.11 7.12 -11.72
CA GLN A 32 -24.61 5.93 -11.06
C GLN A 32 -24.53 4.81 -12.09
N ASP A 33 -23.55 3.92 -11.94
CA ASP A 33 -23.46 2.73 -12.77
C ASP A 33 -24.64 1.86 -12.33
N THR A 34 -25.76 1.99 -13.05
CA THR A 34 -27.01 1.28 -12.77
C THR A 34 -26.83 -0.24 -12.83
N SER A 35 -25.69 -0.72 -13.36
CA SER A 35 -25.31 -2.12 -13.40
C SER A 35 -24.60 -2.62 -12.13
N ARG A 36 -24.07 -1.72 -11.28
CA ARG A 36 -23.39 -2.09 -10.03
C ARG A 36 -24.45 -2.25 -8.92
N PRO A 37 -24.66 -3.47 -8.39
CA PRO A 37 -25.70 -3.69 -7.39
C PRO A 37 -25.37 -2.96 -6.09
N THR A 38 -26.39 -2.39 -5.46
CA THR A 38 -26.24 -1.65 -4.19
C THR A 38 -25.96 -2.58 -3.00
N ARG A 39 -26.47 -3.82 -3.06
CA ARG A 39 -26.27 -4.87 -2.04
C ARG A 39 -25.83 -6.18 -2.68
N VAL A 40 -24.98 -6.90 -1.96
CA VAL A 40 -24.57 -8.27 -2.32
C VAL A 40 -25.63 -9.24 -1.80
N THR A 41 -26.11 -10.13 -2.66
CA THR A 41 -27.11 -11.16 -2.31
C THR A 41 -26.53 -12.55 -2.52
N THR A 42 -27.11 -13.57 -1.90
CA THR A 42 -26.67 -14.98 -2.09
C THR A 42 -26.72 -15.40 -3.55
N LYS A 43 -27.77 -15.01 -4.29
CA LYS A 43 -27.88 -15.29 -5.74
C LYS A 43 -26.76 -14.61 -6.55
N HIS A 44 -26.39 -13.39 -6.16
CA HIS A 44 -25.25 -12.68 -6.75
C HIS A 44 -23.96 -13.47 -6.52
N LEU A 45 -23.68 -13.88 -5.28
CA LEU A 45 -22.48 -14.64 -4.92
C LEU A 45 -22.38 -15.99 -5.66
N LEU A 46 -23.47 -16.75 -5.74
CA LEU A 46 -23.50 -18.02 -6.49
C LEU A 46 -23.20 -17.82 -7.98
N THR A 47 -23.73 -16.75 -8.57
CA THR A 47 -23.45 -16.40 -9.98
C THR A 47 -21.98 -16.02 -10.15
N LEU A 48 -21.41 -15.27 -9.20
CA LEU A 48 -20.00 -14.91 -9.23
C LEU A 48 -19.11 -16.14 -9.18
N ALA A 49 -19.28 -17.03 -8.20
CA ALA A 49 -18.40 -18.17 -7.95
C ALA A 49 -18.17 -19.03 -9.22
N SER A 50 -19.21 -19.21 -10.04
CA SER A 50 -19.14 -19.96 -11.30
C SER A 50 -18.35 -19.29 -12.44
N ARG A 51 -18.03 -17.99 -12.30
CA ARG A 51 -17.44 -17.16 -13.37
C ARG A 51 -16.07 -16.56 -13.00
N LEU A 52 -15.61 -16.74 -11.76
CA LEU A 52 -14.33 -16.23 -11.33
C LEU A 52 -13.20 -17.09 -11.88
N THR A 53 -12.20 -16.40 -12.42
CA THR A 53 -10.91 -16.99 -12.76
C THR A 53 -10.00 -16.99 -11.54
N ASP A 54 -8.97 -17.82 -11.55
CA ASP A 54 -7.95 -17.85 -10.48
C ASP A 54 -7.23 -16.51 -10.35
N ARG A 55 -7.09 -15.78 -11.47
CA ARG A 55 -6.59 -14.40 -11.47
C ARG A 55 -7.47 -13.47 -10.64
N ASP A 56 -8.80 -13.57 -10.76
CA ASP A 56 -9.71 -12.69 -10.03
C ASP A 56 -9.67 -12.95 -8.54
N ARG A 57 -9.59 -14.23 -8.14
CA ARG A 57 -9.41 -14.65 -6.76
C ARG A 57 -8.12 -14.04 -6.19
N GLN A 58 -7.01 -14.19 -6.91
CA GLN A 58 -5.73 -13.64 -6.48
C GLN A 58 -5.76 -12.11 -6.36
N ILE A 59 -6.34 -11.40 -7.32
CA ILE A 59 -6.48 -9.93 -7.25
C ILE A 59 -7.25 -9.51 -5.98
N VAL A 60 -8.32 -10.22 -5.65
CA VAL A 60 -9.15 -9.93 -4.48
C VAL A 60 -8.42 -10.23 -3.17
N ILE A 61 -7.67 -11.34 -3.11
CA ILE A 61 -6.80 -11.68 -1.98
C ILE A 61 -5.72 -10.62 -1.79
N ASP A 62 -5.07 -10.17 -2.86
CA ASP A 62 -4.02 -9.15 -2.79
C ASP A 62 -4.57 -7.80 -2.29
N CYS A 63 -5.77 -7.40 -2.75
CA CYS A 63 -6.45 -6.21 -2.25
C CYS A 63 -6.90 -6.33 -0.78
N TYR A 64 -7.19 -7.54 -0.30
CA TYR A 64 -7.45 -7.79 1.12
C TYR A 64 -6.17 -7.65 1.95
N GLU A 65 -5.10 -8.30 1.51
CA GLU A 65 -3.84 -8.41 2.25
C GLU A 65 -3.10 -7.06 2.33
N HIS A 66 -3.14 -6.28 1.25
CA HIS A 66 -2.30 -5.08 1.10
C HIS A 66 -3.05 -3.75 1.26
N THR A 67 -4.29 -3.79 1.75
CA THR A 67 -5.20 -2.63 1.99
C THR A 67 -5.62 -1.89 0.73
N THR A 68 -4.70 -1.51 -0.15
CA THR A 68 -4.95 -0.83 -1.42
C THR A 68 -3.83 -1.08 -2.43
N LEU A 69 -4.19 -1.29 -3.70
CA LEU A 69 -3.22 -1.42 -4.79
C LEU A 69 -3.60 -0.50 -5.95
N THR A 70 -2.61 0.12 -6.59
CA THR A 70 -2.90 0.95 -7.77
C THR A 70 -3.18 0.09 -9.00
N THR A 71 -3.84 0.69 -9.99
CA THR A 71 -4.06 0.05 -11.30
C THR A 71 -2.75 -0.48 -11.91
N ASP A 72 -1.67 0.30 -11.82
CA ASP A 72 -0.37 -0.08 -12.40
C ASP A 72 0.33 -1.18 -11.59
N GLN A 73 0.10 -1.24 -10.28
CA GLN A 73 0.57 -2.34 -9.43
C GLN A 73 -0.15 -3.64 -9.77
N LEU A 74 -1.48 -3.64 -9.78
CA LEU A 74 -2.28 -4.82 -10.16
C LEU A 74 -1.98 -5.27 -11.59
N THR A 75 -1.78 -4.33 -12.51
CA THR A 75 -1.39 -4.63 -13.90
C THR A 75 -0.09 -5.43 -13.92
N ARG A 76 0.97 -4.95 -13.24
CA ARG A 76 2.28 -5.62 -13.22
C ARG A 76 2.27 -6.95 -12.47
N LEU A 77 1.36 -7.15 -11.54
CA LEU A 77 1.23 -8.42 -10.82
C LEU A 77 0.53 -9.49 -11.66
N HIS A 78 -0.62 -9.16 -12.27
CA HIS A 78 -1.54 -10.17 -12.78
C HIS A 78 -1.76 -10.16 -14.30
N PHE A 79 -1.28 -9.13 -15.00
CA PHE A 79 -1.59 -8.93 -16.42
C PHE A 79 -0.35 -8.71 -17.26
N ARG A 80 -0.45 -9.10 -18.54
CA ARG A 80 0.58 -8.80 -19.56
C ARG A 80 0.33 -7.45 -20.23
N HIS A 81 -0.93 -7.03 -20.33
CA HIS A 81 -1.34 -5.84 -21.06
C HIS A 81 -2.21 -4.92 -20.20
N PRO A 82 -1.90 -3.60 -20.14
CA PRO A 82 -2.65 -2.64 -19.33
C PRO A 82 -4.13 -2.51 -19.68
N ASN A 83 -4.51 -2.63 -20.97
CA ASN A 83 -5.91 -2.50 -21.37
C ASN A 83 -6.75 -3.66 -20.84
N THR A 84 -6.26 -4.90 -20.96
CA THR A 84 -6.89 -6.09 -20.37
C THR A 84 -7.03 -5.96 -18.86
N ALA A 85 -6.02 -5.39 -18.18
CA ALA A 85 -6.08 -5.12 -16.75
C ALA A 85 -7.23 -4.16 -16.41
N ARG A 86 -7.30 -3.01 -17.08
CA ARG A 86 -8.36 -2.01 -16.83
C ARG A 86 -9.76 -2.57 -17.07
N GLU A 87 -9.97 -3.26 -18.18
CA GLU A 87 -11.24 -3.91 -18.50
C GLU A 87 -11.63 -4.93 -17.43
N ARG A 88 -10.70 -5.78 -17.00
CA ARG A 88 -10.98 -6.79 -15.99
C ARG A 88 -11.25 -6.18 -14.62
N LEU A 89 -10.47 -5.19 -14.20
CA LEU A 89 -10.68 -4.49 -12.93
C LEU A 89 -12.02 -3.76 -12.89
N ASP A 90 -12.46 -3.21 -14.03
CA ASP A 90 -13.78 -2.59 -14.16
C ASP A 90 -14.93 -3.61 -14.12
N VAL A 91 -14.70 -4.84 -14.60
CA VAL A 91 -15.62 -5.96 -14.37
C VAL A 91 -15.68 -6.31 -12.87
N LEU A 92 -14.53 -6.46 -12.19
CA LEU A 92 -14.49 -6.76 -10.76
C LEU A 92 -15.13 -5.65 -9.91
N TYR A 93 -14.99 -4.40 -10.35
CA TYR A 93 -15.72 -3.26 -9.80
C TYR A 93 -17.23 -3.46 -9.92
N ARG A 94 -17.77 -3.66 -11.13
CA ARG A 94 -19.22 -3.85 -11.31
C ARG A 94 -19.77 -5.03 -10.51
N LEU A 95 -18.97 -6.07 -10.32
CA LEU A 95 -19.34 -7.26 -9.56
C LEU A 95 -19.29 -7.09 -8.03
N ARG A 96 -18.94 -5.90 -7.52
CA ARG A 96 -18.75 -5.61 -6.08
C ARG A 96 -17.62 -6.43 -5.43
N MET A 97 -16.69 -6.93 -6.25
CA MET A 97 -15.50 -7.64 -5.75
C MET A 97 -14.43 -6.66 -5.29
N LEU A 98 -14.27 -5.59 -6.06
CA LEU A 98 -13.43 -4.47 -5.72
C LEU A 98 -14.24 -3.17 -5.68
N ASP A 99 -13.75 -2.23 -4.89
CA ASP A 99 -14.13 -0.83 -4.94
C ASP A 99 -12.90 0.00 -5.31
N ARG A 100 -13.11 1.25 -5.70
CA ARG A 100 -12.03 2.12 -6.16
C ARG A 100 -12.21 3.56 -5.73
N PHE A 101 -11.10 4.26 -5.57
CA PHE A 101 -11.06 5.69 -5.38
C PHE A 101 -9.88 6.30 -6.15
N ARG A 102 -9.87 7.63 -6.27
CA ARG A 102 -8.70 8.40 -6.71
C ARG A 102 -8.38 9.43 -5.65
N PRO A 103 -7.13 9.49 -5.14
CA PRO A 103 -6.73 10.60 -4.29
C PRO A 103 -6.76 11.90 -5.10
N GLU A 104 -7.05 13.00 -4.42
CA GLU A 104 -6.93 14.33 -5.01
C GLU A 104 -5.47 14.61 -5.34
N VAL A 105 -5.22 15.02 -6.58
CA VAL A 105 -3.89 15.46 -7.05
C VAL A 105 -3.89 16.97 -7.19
N ARG A 106 -2.71 17.60 -7.06
CA ARG A 106 -2.64 19.06 -7.19
C ARG A 106 -2.98 19.48 -8.61
N LEU A 107 -3.48 20.70 -8.74
CA LEU A 107 -3.79 21.28 -10.05
C LEU A 107 -2.54 21.26 -10.95
N GLY A 108 -2.63 20.57 -12.08
CA GLY A 108 -1.54 20.42 -13.05
C GLY A 108 -0.79 19.08 -13.01
N GLU A 109 -1.03 18.21 -12.02
CA GLU A 109 -0.33 16.91 -11.89
C GLU A 109 -0.99 15.74 -12.67
N GLY A 110 -2.00 16.03 -13.51
CA GLY A 110 -2.77 15.02 -14.25
C GLY A 110 -3.88 14.39 -13.41
N SER A 111 -4.20 13.11 -13.65
CA SER A 111 -5.14 12.34 -12.81
C SER A 111 -4.39 11.19 -12.14
N ALA A 112 -4.59 11.01 -10.83
CA ALA A 112 -4.05 9.85 -10.13
C ALA A 112 -4.65 8.55 -10.69
N PRO A 113 -3.88 7.45 -10.73
CA PRO A 113 -4.43 6.14 -11.06
C PRO A 113 -5.49 5.73 -10.04
N TYR A 114 -6.44 4.90 -10.46
CA TYR A 114 -7.36 4.27 -9.51
C TYR A 114 -6.57 3.43 -8.49
N HIS A 115 -6.98 3.58 -7.23
CA HIS A 115 -6.58 2.77 -6.10
C HIS A 115 -7.72 1.80 -5.80
N TRP A 116 -7.39 0.52 -5.72
CA TRP A 116 -8.32 -0.59 -5.64
C TRP A 116 -8.30 -1.20 -4.24
N ILE A 117 -9.48 -1.35 -3.66
CA ILE A 117 -9.68 -1.96 -2.34
C ILE A 117 -10.68 -3.10 -2.47
N LEU A 118 -10.69 -3.99 -1.47
CA LEU A 118 -11.70 -5.03 -1.35
C LEU A 118 -13.11 -4.44 -1.21
N ASP A 119 -14.11 -5.08 -1.81
CA ASP A 119 -15.53 -4.78 -1.64
C ASP A 119 -16.30 -6.02 -1.14
N GLU A 120 -17.57 -5.84 -0.78
CA GLU A 120 -18.36 -6.80 -0.01
C GLU A 120 -18.47 -8.18 -0.66
N ALA A 121 -18.63 -8.29 -1.99
CA ALA A 121 -18.68 -9.59 -2.65
C ALA A 121 -17.29 -10.25 -2.70
N GLY A 122 -16.23 -9.44 -2.83
CA GLY A 122 -14.86 -9.91 -2.77
C GLY A 122 -14.54 -10.47 -1.39
N ALA A 123 -15.05 -9.87 -0.32
CA ALA A 123 -14.84 -10.35 1.04
C ALA A 123 -15.42 -11.75 1.29
N HIS A 124 -16.49 -12.14 0.60
CA HIS A 124 -16.98 -13.52 0.63
C HIS A 124 -16.02 -14.49 -0.07
N VAL A 125 -15.45 -14.07 -1.21
CA VAL A 125 -14.43 -14.86 -1.92
C VAL A 125 -13.18 -15.03 -1.05
N VAL A 126 -12.68 -13.96 -0.43
CA VAL A 126 -11.53 -14.05 0.50
C VAL A 126 -11.82 -15.01 1.65
N ALA A 127 -13.02 -14.95 2.23
CA ALA A 127 -13.39 -15.85 3.32
C ALA A 127 -13.33 -17.32 2.86
N ASP A 128 -13.92 -17.63 1.70
CA ASP A 128 -13.91 -18.96 1.09
C ASP A 128 -12.47 -19.45 0.80
N GLU A 129 -11.64 -18.62 0.16
CA GLU A 129 -10.24 -18.94 -0.16
C GLU A 129 -9.37 -19.17 1.09
N LEU A 130 -9.72 -18.55 2.22
CA LEU A 130 -9.04 -18.74 3.49
C LEU A 130 -9.67 -19.87 4.35
N GLY A 131 -10.72 -20.54 3.86
CA GLY A 131 -11.45 -21.56 4.63
C GLY A 131 -12.15 -21.00 5.87
N LEU A 132 -12.62 -19.75 5.78
CA LEU A 132 -13.25 -19.00 6.87
C LEU A 132 -14.71 -18.68 6.55
N ASP A 133 -15.52 -18.57 7.60
CA ASP A 133 -16.81 -17.89 7.52
C ASP A 133 -16.61 -16.38 7.31
N ARG A 134 -17.58 -15.73 6.66
CA ARG A 134 -17.52 -14.28 6.34
C ARG A 134 -17.30 -13.41 7.58
N GLU A 135 -17.86 -13.80 8.73
CA GLU A 135 -17.76 -13.10 10.01
C GLU A 135 -16.36 -13.22 10.62
N GLN A 136 -15.68 -14.35 10.42
CA GLN A 136 -14.33 -14.60 10.94
C GLN A 136 -13.28 -13.71 10.27
N LEU A 137 -13.53 -13.26 9.04
CA LEU A 137 -12.66 -12.32 8.32
C LEU A 137 -12.47 -10.99 9.08
N ARG A 138 -13.44 -10.62 9.93
CA ARG A 138 -13.48 -9.36 10.71
C ARG A 138 -13.19 -8.11 9.86
N TRP A 139 -13.61 -8.15 8.60
CA TRP A 139 -13.42 -7.08 7.62
C TRP A 139 -14.74 -6.37 7.34
N ARG A 140 -14.67 -5.03 7.19
CA ARG A 140 -15.81 -4.15 6.89
C ARG A 140 -15.41 -3.15 5.81
N HIS A 141 -16.23 -3.02 4.76
CA HIS A 141 -15.96 -2.08 3.66
C HIS A 141 -15.78 -0.64 4.14
N ALA A 142 -16.64 -0.17 5.06
CA ALA A 142 -16.53 1.19 5.61
C ALA A 142 -15.17 1.47 6.28
N THR A 143 -14.52 0.45 6.87
CA THR A 143 -13.18 0.60 7.44
C THR A 143 -12.11 0.64 6.35
N ALA A 144 -12.21 -0.23 5.34
CA ALA A 144 -11.29 -0.25 4.20
C ALA A 144 -11.34 1.07 3.41
N ALA A 145 -12.53 1.61 3.15
CA ALA A 145 -12.74 2.85 2.42
C ALA A 145 -12.05 4.08 3.05
N ARG A 146 -11.78 4.05 4.37
CA ARG A 146 -11.05 5.14 5.06
C ARG A 146 -9.61 5.32 4.57
N VAL A 147 -9.04 4.31 3.90
CA VAL A 147 -7.70 4.45 3.31
C VAL A 147 -7.61 5.61 2.31
N ALA A 148 -8.72 5.94 1.65
CA ALA A 148 -8.79 7.03 0.67
C ALA A 148 -8.41 8.41 1.23
N VAL A 149 -8.63 8.63 2.53
CA VAL A 149 -8.34 9.88 3.24
C VAL A 149 -7.26 9.70 4.32
N SER A 150 -6.56 8.57 4.31
CA SER A 150 -5.56 8.23 5.31
C SER A 150 -4.23 8.94 5.02
N SER A 151 -3.61 9.50 6.05
CA SER A 151 -2.22 10.01 5.97
C SER A 151 -1.18 8.92 5.70
N LYS A 152 -1.56 7.65 5.84
CA LYS A 152 -0.73 6.48 5.52
C LYS A 152 -0.86 5.99 4.08
N LEU A 153 -1.73 6.58 3.24
CA LEU A 153 -1.97 6.11 1.87
C LEU A 153 -0.66 5.98 1.07
N ASP A 154 0.13 7.05 1.01
CA ASP A 154 1.43 7.04 0.31
C ASP A 154 2.39 5.99 0.86
N HIS A 155 2.33 5.71 2.16
CA HIS A 155 3.17 4.70 2.80
C HIS A 155 2.77 3.30 2.33
N HIS A 156 1.47 2.98 2.37
CA HIS A 156 0.98 1.70 1.84
C HIS A 156 1.30 1.54 0.35
N VAL A 157 1.12 2.59 -0.45
CA VAL A 157 1.44 2.56 -1.89
C VAL A 157 2.94 2.33 -2.11
N ALA A 158 3.82 2.97 -1.33
CA ALA A 158 5.26 2.79 -1.41
C ALA A 158 5.70 1.38 -1.00
N THR A 159 5.17 0.85 0.10
CA THR A 159 5.41 -0.54 0.53
C THR A 159 4.98 -1.54 -0.53
N ASN A 160 3.79 -1.35 -1.11
CA ASN A 160 3.30 -2.24 -2.15
C ASN A 160 4.13 -2.12 -3.43
N GLU A 161 4.59 -0.92 -3.76
CA GLU A 161 5.48 -0.71 -4.90
C GLU A 161 6.80 -1.47 -4.77
N PHE A 162 7.37 -1.53 -3.56
CA PHE A 162 8.59 -2.28 -3.31
C PHE A 162 8.41 -3.76 -3.68
N PHE A 163 7.37 -4.41 -3.14
CA PHE A 163 7.13 -5.84 -3.40
C PHE A 163 6.69 -6.11 -4.84
N VAL A 164 5.90 -5.22 -5.45
CA VAL A 164 5.52 -5.34 -6.88
C VAL A 164 6.75 -5.29 -7.78
N ARG A 165 7.66 -4.35 -7.54
CA ARG A 165 8.92 -4.27 -8.31
C ARG A 165 9.79 -5.48 -8.08
N LEU A 166 9.88 -5.94 -6.84
CA LEU A 166 10.63 -7.14 -6.50
C LEU A 166 10.06 -8.38 -7.20
N ALA A 167 8.74 -8.54 -7.25
CA ALA A 167 8.08 -9.63 -7.99
C ALA A 167 8.38 -9.58 -9.49
N VAL A 168 8.39 -8.38 -10.09
CA VAL A 168 8.75 -8.20 -11.51
C VAL A 168 10.22 -8.57 -11.75
N GLU A 169 11.14 -8.09 -10.91
CA GLU A 169 12.58 -8.40 -11.02
C GLU A 169 12.86 -9.89 -10.83
N LEU A 170 12.20 -10.54 -9.87
CA LEU A 170 12.32 -11.98 -9.62
C LEU A 170 11.88 -12.80 -10.82
N ARG A 171 10.71 -12.51 -11.40
CA ARG A 171 10.23 -13.23 -12.60
C ARG A 171 11.17 -13.07 -13.78
N ALA A 172 11.71 -11.87 -13.99
CA ALA A 172 12.68 -11.63 -15.06
C ALA A 172 13.99 -12.41 -14.86
N ALA A 173 14.34 -12.73 -13.61
CA ALA A 173 15.50 -13.54 -13.24
C ALA A 173 15.19 -15.05 -13.13
N GLY A 174 13.99 -15.51 -13.52
CA GLY A 174 13.59 -16.92 -13.40
C GLY A 174 13.16 -17.36 -11.99
N GLY A 175 13.01 -16.42 -11.06
CA GLY A 175 12.51 -16.64 -9.71
C GLY A 175 11.05 -16.20 -9.51
N SER A 176 10.61 -16.16 -8.25
CA SER A 176 9.27 -15.70 -7.88
C SER A 176 9.22 -15.11 -6.47
N LEU A 177 8.33 -14.14 -6.26
CA LEU A 177 7.86 -13.80 -4.91
C LEU A 177 6.79 -14.84 -4.54
N HIS A 178 7.15 -15.81 -3.71
CA HIS A 178 6.30 -16.97 -3.39
C HIS A 178 5.21 -16.62 -2.38
N GLU A 179 5.58 -15.91 -1.32
CA GLU A 179 4.65 -15.35 -0.33
C GLU A 179 4.85 -13.84 -0.26
N TRP A 180 3.76 -13.11 -0.04
CA TRP A 180 3.76 -11.69 0.25
C TRP A 180 2.63 -11.35 1.23
N TYR A 181 3.01 -10.86 2.40
CA TYR A 181 2.08 -10.47 3.46
C TYR A 181 2.23 -8.99 3.81
N GLY A 182 1.10 -8.33 4.10
CA GLY A 182 1.03 -6.96 4.57
C GLY A 182 1.17 -6.84 6.08
N GLU A 183 1.02 -5.61 6.61
CA GLU A 183 1.17 -5.29 8.04
C GLU A 183 0.37 -6.21 8.97
N LYS A 184 -0.89 -6.50 8.62
CA LYS A 184 -1.82 -7.27 9.47
C LYS A 184 -1.32 -8.69 9.71
N THR A 185 -1.03 -9.42 8.64
CA THR A 185 -0.56 -10.80 8.71
C THR A 185 0.85 -10.86 9.28
N THR A 186 1.73 -9.95 8.84
CA THR A 186 3.10 -9.91 9.32
C THR A 186 3.19 -9.61 10.82
N SER A 187 2.36 -8.69 11.34
CA SER A 187 2.34 -8.41 12.78
C SER A 187 1.87 -9.62 13.60
N ARG A 188 0.94 -10.42 13.08
CA ARG A 188 0.53 -11.68 13.71
C ARG A 188 1.69 -12.68 13.78
N LEU A 189 2.42 -12.88 12.69
CA LEU A 189 3.59 -13.78 12.64
C LEU A 189 4.67 -13.41 13.66
N LEU A 190 4.75 -12.13 14.04
CA LEU A 190 5.67 -11.58 15.04
C LEU A 190 5.05 -11.38 16.43
N GLY A 191 3.90 -12.02 16.71
CA GLY A 191 3.24 -11.99 18.01
C GLY A 191 2.73 -10.61 18.43
N GLY A 192 2.54 -9.68 17.49
CA GLY A 192 2.06 -8.31 17.76
C GLY A 192 3.10 -7.37 18.39
N ILE A 193 4.34 -7.81 18.58
CA ILE A 193 5.41 -7.00 19.21
C ILE A 193 5.94 -5.95 18.21
N VAL A 194 6.09 -6.38 16.95
CA VAL A 194 6.50 -5.54 15.83
C VAL A 194 5.45 -5.64 14.72
N THR A 195 5.33 -4.57 13.95
CA THR A 195 4.46 -4.48 12.77
C THR A 195 5.33 -3.99 11.62
N PRO A 196 6.02 -4.91 10.93
CA PRO A 196 6.74 -4.60 9.70
C PRO A 196 5.75 -4.15 8.63
N ASP A 197 6.23 -3.38 7.67
CA ASP A 197 5.40 -2.89 6.56
C ASP A 197 5.01 -4.04 5.63
N GLY A 198 5.85 -5.06 5.51
CA GLY A 198 5.49 -6.31 4.87
C GLY A 198 6.51 -7.41 5.06
N TYR A 199 6.12 -8.61 4.65
CA TYR A 199 6.95 -9.81 4.61
C TYR A 199 6.90 -10.43 3.23
N GLY A 200 8.00 -11.03 2.79
CA GLY A 200 7.99 -11.83 1.57
C GLY A 200 8.97 -12.99 1.58
N VAL A 201 8.63 -14.02 0.82
CA VAL A 201 9.49 -15.18 0.56
C VAL A 201 9.93 -15.15 -0.89
N LEU A 202 11.22 -14.97 -1.12
CA LEU A 202 11.80 -14.85 -2.45
C LEU A 202 12.39 -16.19 -2.85
N HIS A 203 11.94 -16.73 -3.98
CA HIS A 203 12.53 -17.88 -4.62
C HIS A 203 13.43 -17.41 -5.76
N LEU A 204 14.66 -17.88 -5.74
CA LEU A 204 15.65 -17.64 -6.79
C LEU A 204 16.09 -18.99 -7.36
N PRO A 205 16.45 -19.04 -8.66
CA PRO A 205 17.08 -20.23 -9.21
C PRO A 205 18.31 -20.60 -8.39
N ASP A 206 18.43 -21.90 -8.08
CA ASP A 206 19.60 -22.51 -7.45
C ASP A 206 19.98 -21.94 -6.07
N ARG A 207 19.01 -21.37 -5.33
CA ARG A 207 19.22 -20.85 -3.97
C ARG A 207 18.09 -21.27 -3.03
N ALA A 208 18.42 -21.36 -1.75
CA ALA A 208 17.41 -21.48 -0.71
C ALA A 208 16.48 -20.25 -0.70
N PRO A 209 15.19 -20.42 -0.32
CA PRO A 209 14.27 -19.30 -0.16
C PRO A 209 14.83 -18.23 0.78
N LEU A 210 14.72 -16.96 0.38
CA LEU A 210 15.09 -15.82 1.21
C LEU A 210 13.84 -15.21 1.84
N HIS A 211 13.77 -15.22 3.16
CA HIS A 211 12.71 -14.58 3.93
C HIS A 211 13.08 -13.13 4.23
N LEU A 212 12.15 -12.21 4.00
CA LEU A 212 12.35 -10.77 4.07
C LEU A 212 11.28 -10.13 4.95
N LEU A 213 11.69 -9.25 5.87
CA LEU A 213 10.82 -8.29 6.56
C LEU A 213 11.20 -6.87 6.13
N LEU A 214 10.23 -6.08 5.69
CA LEU A 214 10.45 -4.75 5.12
C LEU A 214 10.02 -3.64 6.09
N GLU A 215 10.84 -2.60 6.16
CA GLU A 215 10.55 -1.30 6.77
C GLU A 215 10.84 -0.19 5.77
N VAL A 216 9.81 0.53 5.35
CA VAL A 216 9.89 1.68 4.43
C VAL A 216 9.98 2.97 5.25
N ASP A 217 11.18 3.50 5.38
CA ASP A 217 11.38 4.83 5.97
C ASP A 217 11.07 5.90 4.92
N ARG A 218 10.08 6.76 5.19
CA ARG A 218 9.79 7.94 4.37
C ARG A 218 10.64 9.16 4.76
N GLY A 219 11.58 9.00 5.70
CA GLY A 219 12.38 10.09 6.25
C GLY A 219 11.64 11.00 7.22
N THR A 220 10.39 10.68 7.57
CA THR A 220 9.54 11.49 8.45
C THR A 220 9.64 11.10 9.92
N GLU A 221 10.11 9.88 10.24
CA GLU A 221 10.25 9.44 11.63
C GLU A 221 11.59 9.88 12.26
N PRO A 222 11.61 10.26 13.54
CA PRO A 222 12.87 10.59 14.21
C PRO A 222 13.70 9.31 14.44
N LEU A 223 15.04 9.44 14.46
CA LEU A 223 15.96 8.29 14.62
C LEU A 223 15.74 7.49 15.92
N ARG A 224 15.19 8.12 16.97
CA ARG A 224 14.77 7.40 18.19
C ARG A 224 13.75 6.30 17.88
N ARG A 225 12.81 6.53 16.96
CA ARG A 225 11.82 5.52 16.56
C ARG A 225 12.46 4.36 15.81
N ILE A 226 13.43 4.64 14.94
CA ILE A 226 14.25 3.59 14.28
C ILE A 226 14.98 2.75 15.33
N ARG A 227 15.63 3.40 16.30
CA ARG A 227 16.31 2.71 17.40
C ARG A 227 15.37 1.80 18.19
N GLU A 228 14.17 2.29 18.51
CA GLU A 228 13.12 1.51 19.18
C GLU A 228 12.61 0.34 18.32
N LYS A 229 12.47 0.52 17.00
CA LYS A 229 12.09 -0.56 16.08
C LYS A 229 13.13 -1.68 16.12
N ILE A 230 14.42 -1.34 16.00
CA ILE A 230 15.53 -2.30 16.06
C ILE A 230 15.50 -3.09 17.38
N ASP A 231 15.35 -2.39 18.52
CA ASP A 231 15.24 -3.05 19.83
C ASP A 231 14.05 -4.00 19.93
N ARG A 232 12.91 -3.65 19.31
CA ARG A 232 11.73 -4.52 19.29
C ARG A 232 11.94 -5.74 18.39
N TYR A 233 12.57 -5.60 17.23
CA TYR A 233 12.91 -6.73 16.37
C TYR A 233 13.84 -7.73 17.08
N SER A 234 14.90 -7.26 17.74
CA SER A 234 15.80 -8.12 18.51
C SER A 234 15.08 -8.94 19.58
N LYS A 235 13.96 -8.42 20.13
CA LYS A 235 13.13 -9.12 21.12
C LYS A 235 12.08 -10.02 20.49
N ALA A 236 11.55 -9.65 19.33
CA ALA A 236 10.43 -10.32 18.68
C ALA A 236 10.87 -11.53 17.86
N LEU A 237 11.92 -11.39 17.04
CA LEU A 237 12.35 -12.44 16.10
C LEU A 237 12.66 -13.79 16.77
N PRO A 238 13.40 -13.86 17.89
CA PRO A 238 13.69 -15.16 18.52
C PRO A 238 12.46 -15.86 19.11
N ARG A 239 11.33 -15.16 19.23
CA ARG A 239 10.09 -15.65 19.85
C ARG A 239 8.93 -15.77 18.85
N SER A 240 9.17 -15.44 17.59
CA SER A 240 8.15 -15.40 16.56
C SER A 240 8.04 -16.73 15.82
N GLU A 241 6.97 -16.88 15.04
CA GLU A 241 6.82 -18.01 14.12
C GLU A 241 7.92 -18.04 13.04
N LEU A 242 8.60 -16.91 12.83
CA LEU A 242 9.68 -16.74 11.86
C LEU A 242 11.08 -17.05 12.44
N ALA A 243 11.20 -17.45 13.70
CA ALA A 243 12.50 -17.65 14.35
C ALA A 243 13.40 -18.66 13.61
N SER A 244 12.82 -19.74 13.07
CA SER A 244 13.56 -20.81 12.39
C SER A 244 14.09 -20.44 11.01
N VAL A 245 13.46 -19.47 10.34
CA VAL A 245 13.82 -19.05 8.97
C VAL A 245 14.74 -17.82 8.94
N ALA A 246 15.02 -17.23 10.10
CA ALA A 246 15.95 -16.11 10.28
C ALA A 246 15.77 -15.00 9.21
N PRO A 247 14.59 -14.35 9.14
CA PRO A 247 14.28 -13.43 8.05
C PRO A 247 15.23 -12.23 8.05
N LEU A 248 15.64 -11.81 6.86
CA LEU A 248 16.40 -10.59 6.65
C LEU A 248 15.50 -9.38 6.91
N VAL A 249 15.87 -8.54 7.87
CA VAL A 249 15.15 -7.27 8.10
C VAL A 249 15.79 -6.17 7.27
N VAL A 250 14.99 -5.51 6.43
CA VAL A 250 15.45 -4.53 5.46
C VAL A 250 14.78 -3.19 5.70
N PHE A 251 15.58 -2.19 6.02
CA PHE A 251 15.16 -0.79 6.01
C PHE A 251 15.48 -0.17 4.67
N VAL A 252 14.48 0.38 4.00
CA VAL A 252 14.67 1.23 2.83
C VAL A 252 14.48 2.68 3.19
N ALA A 253 15.44 3.52 2.82
CA ALA A 253 15.45 4.95 3.12
C ALA A 253 15.45 5.77 1.82
N PRO A 254 14.90 7.00 1.83
CA PRO A 254 14.68 7.76 0.61
C PRO A 254 15.95 8.45 0.09
N THR A 255 17.00 8.54 0.93
CA THR A 255 18.26 9.22 0.60
C THR A 255 19.45 8.50 1.23
N ASP A 256 20.64 8.67 0.65
CA ASP A 256 21.90 8.14 1.21
C ASP A 256 22.18 8.70 2.61
N ARG A 257 21.92 9.98 2.84
CA ARG A 257 22.10 10.61 4.16
C ARG A 257 21.23 9.91 5.21
N ARG A 258 19.95 9.66 4.89
CA ARG A 258 19.03 9.01 5.81
C ARG A 258 19.41 7.54 6.03
N ALA A 259 19.77 6.82 4.98
CA ALA A 259 20.30 5.46 5.09
C ALA A 259 21.53 5.41 5.99
N HIS A 260 22.48 6.33 5.83
CA HIS A 260 23.68 6.40 6.67
C HIS A 260 23.31 6.57 8.16
N SER A 261 22.39 7.48 8.50
CA SER A 261 21.93 7.65 9.88
C SER A 261 21.25 6.40 10.46
N ILE A 262 20.49 5.64 9.64
CA ILE A 262 19.91 4.36 10.05
C ILE A 262 21.01 3.31 10.25
N ARG A 263 22.01 3.23 9.36
CA ARG A 263 23.18 2.34 9.51
C ARG A 263 23.94 2.62 10.80
N THR A 264 24.25 3.90 11.10
CA THR A 264 24.90 4.27 12.36
C THR A 264 24.07 3.83 13.57
N THR A 265 22.76 4.04 13.53
CA THR A 265 21.85 3.61 14.60
C THR A 265 21.83 2.08 14.78
N ALA A 266 21.88 1.32 13.68
CA ALA A 266 21.94 -0.14 13.71
C ALA A 266 23.30 -0.62 14.25
N ALA A 267 24.40 0.01 13.84
CA ALA A 267 25.75 -0.28 14.34
C ALA A 267 25.86 -0.03 15.85
N ASP A 268 25.33 1.09 16.35
CA ASP A 268 25.26 1.41 17.79
C ASP A 268 24.52 0.33 18.61
N LYS A 269 23.62 -0.41 17.95
CA LYS A 269 22.80 -1.48 18.54
C LYS A 269 23.38 -2.87 18.29
N ASN A 270 24.54 -2.97 17.65
CA ASN A 270 25.14 -4.21 17.19
C ASN A 270 24.15 -5.05 16.33
N ALA A 271 23.28 -4.38 15.58
CA ALA A 271 22.23 -4.98 14.77
C ALA A 271 22.72 -5.29 13.34
N VAL A 272 23.81 -6.06 13.24
CA VAL A 272 24.43 -6.44 11.96
C VAL A 272 23.53 -7.33 11.07
N TRP A 273 22.45 -7.86 11.63
CA TRP A 273 21.42 -8.63 10.94
C TRP A 273 20.41 -7.77 10.16
N VAL A 274 20.45 -6.44 10.31
CA VAL A 274 19.62 -5.50 9.56
C VAL A 274 20.35 -5.06 8.30
N LYS A 275 19.70 -5.16 7.14
CA LYS A 275 20.17 -4.55 5.89
C LYS A 275 19.55 -3.17 5.72
N ILE A 276 20.34 -2.20 5.29
CA ILE A 276 19.87 -0.84 5.02
C ILE A 276 20.16 -0.51 3.57
N ALA A 277 19.13 -0.15 2.82
CA ALA A 277 19.24 0.22 1.41
C ALA A 277 18.65 1.61 1.14
N VAL A 278 19.11 2.23 0.07
CA VAL A 278 18.52 3.48 -0.45
C VAL A 278 17.55 3.12 -1.56
N TRP A 279 16.29 3.48 -1.38
CA TRP A 279 15.25 3.23 -2.35
C TRP A 279 14.12 4.25 -2.23
N THR A 280 13.53 4.60 -3.37
CA THR A 280 12.33 5.43 -3.47
C THR A 280 11.38 4.81 -4.48
N GLN A 281 10.08 5.11 -4.32
CA GLN A 281 9.04 4.67 -5.24
C GLN A 281 9.35 5.02 -6.70
N SER A 282 9.87 6.23 -6.94
CA SER A 282 10.24 6.75 -8.27
C SER A 282 11.65 6.37 -8.73
N GLY A 283 12.48 5.79 -7.86
CA GLY A 283 13.89 5.53 -8.15
C GLY A 283 14.09 4.30 -9.06
N LEU A 284 15.06 4.35 -9.97
CA LEU A 284 15.33 3.26 -10.92
C LEU A 284 16.21 2.12 -10.35
N ARG A 285 16.62 2.20 -9.08
CA ARG A 285 17.51 1.19 -8.47
C ARG A 285 16.84 -0.18 -8.43
N ARG A 286 17.53 -1.21 -8.93
CA ARG A 286 17.09 -2.61 -8.82
C ARG A 286 17.15 -3.08 -7.38
N LEU A 287 16.12 -3.80 -6.94
CA LEU A 287 15.98 -4.33 -5.59
C LEU A 287 16.75 -5.63 -5.38
N MET A 288 16.77 -6.49 -6.39
CA MET A 288 17.40 -7.81 -6.30
C MET A 288 18.89 -7.77 -5.91
N PRO A 289 19.75 -6.93 -6.54
CA PRO A 289 21.15 -6.80 -6.12
C PRO A 289 21.30 -6.30 -4.68
N LEU A 290 20.38 -5.45 -4.21
CA LEU A 290 20.38 -4.94 -2.84
C LEU A 290 20.03 -6.02 -1.83
N LEU A 291 19.23 -7.01 -2.19
CA LEU A 291 18.81 -8.08 -1.27
C LEU A 291 19.77 -9.27 -1.28
N VAL A 292 20.25 -9.65 -2.47
CA VAL A 292 21.01 -10.89 -2.69
C VAL A 292 22.53 -10.67 -2.81
N GLY A 293 22.97 -9.43 -2.97
CA GLY A 293 24.40 -9.08 -2.93
C GLY A 293 25.01 -9.23 -1.54
N PRO A 294 26.35 -9.39 -1.44
CA PRO A 294 27.05 -9.38 -0.16
C PRO A 294 26.70 -8.10 0.64
N ALA A 295 26.76 -8.18 1.97
CA ALA A 295 26.24 -7.14 2.88
C ALA A 295 26.77 -5.71 2.60
N ASP A 296 27.90 -5.58 1.90
CA ASP A 296 28.59 -4.32 1.59
C ASP A 296 28.59 -3.93 0.10
N ALA A 297 27.76 -4.54 -0.75
CA ALA A 297 27.62 -4.10 -2.14
C ALA A 297 26.78 -2.81 -2.23
N ASP A 298 27.34 -1.68 -1.80
CA ASP A 298 26.85 -0.37 -2.26
C ASP A 298 26.88 -0.38 -3.80
N PRO A 299 25.78 -0.07 -4.50
CA PRO A 299 25.82 0.03 -5.94
C PRO A 299 26.69 1.23 -6.30
N ILE A 300 27.85 0.98 -6.90
CA ILE A 300 28.75 1.99 -7.46
C ILE A 300 27.88 2.98 -8.24
N PRO A 301 27.80 4.27 -7.83
CA PRO A 301 27.11 5.26 -8.61
C PRO A 301 27.90 5.47 -9.90
N GLY A 302 27.26 5.16 -11.03
CA GLY A 302 27.59 5.65 -12.36
C GLY A 302 29.07 5.61 -12.73
N SER A 303 29.46 4.58 -13.48
CA SER A 303 30.58 4.67 -14.40
C SER A 303 30.37 5.88 -15.31
N GLN A 304 31.00 7.01 -14.98
CA GLN A 304 31.41 7.96 -15.99
C GLN A 304 32.40 7.24 -16.90
N ARG A 305 32.11 7.23 -18.21
CA ARG A 305 33.03 7.61 -19.30
C ARG A 305 32.49 7.17 -20.67
N PRO A 306 33.01 7.76 -21.76
CA PRO A 306 33.96 8.88 -21.84
C PRO A 306 33.27 10.24 -22.00
#